data_AF-A0AB40DMD9-F1
#
_entry.id   AF-A0AB40DMD9-F1
#
_cell.length_a   1.000
_cell.length_b   1.000
_cell.length_c   1.000
_cell.angle_alpha   90.00
_cell.angle_beta   90.00
_cell.angle_gamma   90.00
#
_symmetry.space_group_name_H-M   'P 1'
#
loop_
_entity.id
_entity.type
_entity.pdbx_description
1 polymer ?
#
loop_
_entity_poly.entity_id
_entity_poly.type
_entity_poly.pdbx_seq_one_letter_code
_entity_poly.pdbx_strand_id
1 'polypeptide(L)'
;MPCSSNVKSLQLHMFVDASLDAYAAVAYLRVDLGDEIRCSLLASKTRVAPLKPISVPRMELMAAVLGLRLAKCLESELSIEIEKRVFWTDAQDVLFWIRSDARKYPQFVALRVGEILESSEVGEWRWVSSELNVADDGTKWTKGVEVNSSIRWFSGQNYLLQDESKWPLGNEMSKTRESQVLHHKEEIKKQISPLACVMPDPLRFSKLERLRAAQKRGLDFLRLLSVKPHGPELERLLLLKRDVEMDTIFIRTCQEEEFFDEIRCLKENCCLTNRKSTIYKCSPYLDPVGVLRMQGRIDAIENVEVSVKRPVILSRHHRIAYLIVEYHHRKYHHLHAEIVVNEIRQKYWIPGLRALVKEIINKCPVCCIRRAQPIPPMMGTLPKERLSPHTLPFTFTGVDYFGPIEVAVGRRREKR
;
A
#
# COMPACT_ATOMS: atom_id res chain seq x y z
N MET A 1 30.71 -23.68 -37.20
CA MET A 1 30.49 -23.43 -38.65
C MET A 1 30.63 -21.93 -38.87
N PRO A 2 31.46 -21.47 -39.82
CA PRO A 2 31.64 -20.04 -40.06
C PRO A 2 30.44 -19.53 -40.87
N CYS A 3 29.57 -18.75 -40.25
CA CYS A 3 28.47 -18.10 -40.94
C CYS A 3 29.00 -16.79 -41.55
N SER A 4 29.69 -16.90 -42.69
CA SER A 4 30.13 -15.75 -43.48
C SER A 4 29.03 -15.31 -44.45
N SER A 5 27.82 -15.12 -43.94
CA SER A 5 26.81 -14.29 -44.59
C SER A 5 27.07 -12.85 -44.15
N ASN A 6 27.37 -11.96 -45.08
CA ASN A 6 27.61 -10.54 -44.78
C ASN A 6 26.38 -9.95 -44.10
N VAL A 7 26.43 -9.81 -42.78
CA VAL A 7 25.40 -9.13 -41.99
C VAL A 7 25.47 -7.65 -42.36
N LYS A 8 24.41 -7.14 -42.99
CA LYS A 8 24.30 -5.73 -43.36
C LYS A 8 23.98 -4.85 -42.16
N SER A 9 23.09 -5.31 -41.28
CA SER A 9 22.78 -4.62 -40.04
C SER A 9 22.33 -5.56 -38.93
N LEU A 10 22.69 -5.21 -37.69
CA LEU A 10 22.27 -5.93 -36.49
C LEU A 10 21.56 -4.96 -35.53
N GLN A 11 20.28 -5.23 -35.27
CA GLN A 11 19.42 -4.28 -34.55
C GLN A 11 18.73 -4.93 -33.36
N LEU A 12 18.66 -4.21 -32.24
CA LEU A 12 17.94 -4.60 -31.04
C LEU A 12 16.60 -3.88 -30.95
N HIS A 13 15.50 -4.63 -30.92
CA HIS A 13 14.15 -4.09 -30.79
C HIS A 13 13.59 -4.43 -29.43
N MET A 14 13.36 -3.42 -28.60
CA MET A 14 12.84 -3.55 -27.25
C MET A 14 11.38 -3.09 -27.19
N PHE A 15 10.45 -4.00 -26.96
CA PHE A 15 9.05 -3.68 -26.71
C PHE A 15 8.80 -3.58 -25.22
N VAL A 16 8.09 -2.54 -24.78
CA VAL A 16 7.71 -2.37 -23.38
C VAL A 16 6.21 -2.13 -23.25
N ASP A 17 5.63 -2.67 -22.19
CA ASP A 17 4.21 -2.45 -21.88
C ASP A 17 3.96 -2.52 -20.36
N ALA A 18 2.86 -1.93 -19.91
CA ALA A 18 2.39 -2.05 -18.54
C ALA A 18 0.87 -2.13 -18.42
N SER A 19 0.42 -2.99 -17.50
CA SER A 19 -0.95 -3.05 -17.01
C SER A 19 -1.01 -2.70 -15.51
N LEU A 20 -2.20 -2.78 -14.92
CA LEU A 20 -2.38 -2.60 -13.47
C LEU A 20 -1.74 -3.74 -12.66
N ASP A 21 -1.54 -4.90 -13.27
CA ASP A 21 -1.09 -6.12 -12.60
C ASP A 21 0.41 -6.38 -12.79
N ALA A 22 0.98 -5.96 -13.92
CA ALA A 22 2.38 -6.19 -14.24
C ALA A 22 2.91 -5.20 -15.29
N TYR A 23 4.23 -5.11 -15.42
CA TYR A 23 4.90 -4.44 -16.54
C TYR A 23 5.99 -5.34 -17.11
N ALA A 24 6.18 -5.28 -18.43
CA ALA A 24 7.02 -6.20 -19.17
C ALA A 24 7.91 -5.48 -20.18
N ALA A 25 9.03 -6.13 -20.51
CA ALA A 25 9.93 -5.77 -21.58
C ALA A 25 10.30 -7.02 -22.38
N VAL A 26 10.35 -6.92 -23.71
CA VAL A 26 10.63 -8.01 -24.63
C VAL A 26 11.62 -7.54 -25.68
N ALA A 27 12.75 -8.24 -25.79
CA ALA A 27 13.85 -7.91 -26.67
C ALA A 27 13.90 -8.88 -27.85
N TYR A 28 13.96 -8.34 -29.06
CA TYR A 28 14.17 -9.09 -30.30
C TYR A 28 15.48 -8.66 -30.96
N LEU A 29 16.19 -9.64 -31.50
CA LEU A 29 17.34 -9.40 -32.36
C LEU A 29 16.89 -9.48 -33.82
N ARG A 30 17.06 -8.39 -34.56
CA ARG A 30 16.79 -8.30 -36.00
C ARG A 30 18.12 -8.31 -36.75
N VAL A 31 18.28 -9.27 -37.66
CA VAL A 31 19.48 -9.45 -38.49
C VAL A 31 19.09 -9.24 -39.94
N ASP A 32 19.72 -8.27 -40.60
CA ASP A 32 19.59 -8.05 -42.04
C ASP A 32 20.78 -8.69 -42.75
N LEU A 33 20.52 -9.72 -43.56
CA LEU A 33 21.53 -10.43 -44.36
C LEU A 33 21.57 -9.93 -45.81
N GLY A 34 20.85 -8.85 -46.12
CA GLY A 34 20.72 -8.28 -47.45
C GLY A 34 19.60 -8.86 -48.29
N ASP A 35 19.58 -10.19 -48.43
CA ASP A 35 18.53 -10.89 -49.18
C ASP A 35 17.39 -11.38 -48.27
N GLU A 36 17.68 -11.51 -46.97
CA GLU A 36 16.76 -12.02 -45.96
C GLU A 36 16.89 -11.21 -44.66
N ILE A 37 15.75 -10.89 -44.05
CA ILE A 37 15.68 -10.30 -42.71
C ILE A 37 15.14 -11.36 -41.76
N ARG A 38 15.86 -11.62 -40.68
CA ARG A 38 15.44 -12.53 -39.61
C ARG A 38 15.20 -11.77 -38.32
N CYS A 39 14.18 -12.17 -37.58
CA CYS A 39 13.88 -11.64 -36.25
C CYS A 39 13.67 -12.81 -35.28
N SER A 40 14.32 -12.76 -34.12
CA SER A 40 14.18 -13.78 -33.09
C SER A 40 14.06 -13.14 -31.71
N LEU A 41 13.21 -13.71 -30.87
CA LEU A 41 13.19 -13.39 -29.44
C LEU A 41 14.58 -13.64 -28.86
N LEU A 42 15.11 -12.65 -28.13
CA LEU A 42 16.42 -12.70 -27.49
C LEU A 42 16.28 -12.84 -25.98
N ALA A 43 15.45 -12.01 -25.36
CA ALA A 43 15.14 -12.08 -23.94
C ALA A 43 13.81 -11.39 -23.63
N SER A 44 13.18 -11.74 -22.50
CA SER A 44 12.05 -11.01 -21.98
C SER A 44 12.12 -10.93 -20.45
N LYS A 45 11.47 -9.92 -19.88
CA LYS A 45 11.42 -9.70 -18.45
C LYS A 45 10.10 -9.08 -18.05
N THR A 46 9.42 -9.72 -17.10
CA THR A 46 8.16 -9.23 -16.53
C THR A 46 8.32 -8.98 -15.04
N ARG A 47 7.64 -7.97 -14.52
CA ARG A 47 7.58 -7.65 -13.09
C ARG A 47 6.14 -7.42 -12.67
N VAL A 48 5.76 -8.02 -11.54
CA VAL A 48 4.45 -7.78 -10.91
C VAL A 48 4.38 -6.34 -10.42
N ALA A 49 3.20 -5.74 -10.52
CA ALA A 49 2.93 -4.40 -10.05
C ALA A 49 3.29 -4.26 -8.56
N PRO A 50 3.84 -3.10 -8.12
CA PRO A 50 4.14 -2.87 -6.72
C PRO A 50 2.88 -2.95 -5.85
N LEU A 51 3.00 -3.49 -4.62
CA LEU A 51 1.90 -3.53 -3.65
C LEU A 51 1.32 -2.15 -3.32
N LYS A 52 2.14 -1.09 -3.43
CA LYS A 52 1.67 0.28 -3.35
C LYS A 52 1.16 0.71 -4.72
N PRO A 53 -0.12 1.06 -4.86
CA PRO A 53 -0.68 1.42 -6.15
C PRO A 53 0.04 2.65 -6.71
N ILE A 54 0.46 2.53 -7.96
CA ILE A 54 1.00 3.62 -8.76
C ILE A 54 0.11 3.79 -9.99
N SER A 55 0.03 5.02 -10.51
CA SER A 55 -0.81 5.32 -11.67
C SER A 55 -0.33 4.57 -12.91
N VAL A 56 -1.24 4.26 -13.84
CA VAL A 56 -0.92 3.58 -15.11
C VAL A 56 0.23 4.27 -15.86
N PRO A 57 0.27 5.60 -16.03
CA PRO A 57 1.41 6.27 -16.68
C PRO A 57 2.76 6.04 -15.97
N ARG A 58 2.76 5.89 -14.64
CA ARG A 58 3.99 5.59 -13.88
C ARG A 58 4.41 4.13 -14.05
N MET A 59 3.46 3.22 -14.23
CA MET A 59 3.73 1.82 -14.57
C MET A 59 4.33 1.70 -15.98
N GLU A 60 3.75 2.40 -16.96
CA GLU A 60 4.27 2.49 -18.32
C GLU A 60 5.71 3.04 -18.34
N LEU A 61 5.98 4.11 -17.59
CA LEU A 61 7.35 4.63 -17.44
C LEU A 61 8.31 3.63 -16.77
N MET A 62 7.81 2.83 -15.82
CA MET A 62 8.60 1.75 -15.22
C MET A 62 8.89 0.62 -16.23
N ALA A 63 7.97 0.34 -17.16
CA ALA A 63 8.21 -0.60 -18.27
C ALA A 63 9.32 -0.09 -19.18
N ALA A 64 9.31 1.20 -19.53
CA ALA A 64 10.38 1.84 -20.30
C ALA A 64 11.75 1.72 -19.61
N VAL A 65 11.83 2.01 -18.30
CA VAL A 65 13.07 1.82 -17.52
C VAL A 65 13.49 0.35 -17.50
N LEU A 66 12.55 -0.59 -17.37
CA LEU A 66 12.83 -2.02 -17.42
C LEU A 66 13.43 -2.44 -18.77
N GLY A 67 12.85 -1.96 -19.88
CA GLY A 67 13.33 -2.19 -21.22
C GLY A 67 14.74 -1.64 -21.44
N LEU A 68 15.02 -0.41 -21.03
CA LEU A 68 16.37 0.18 -21.13
C LEU A 68 17.40 -0.63 -20.35
N ARG A 69 17.09 -1.03 -19.11
CA ARG A 69 18.00 -1.84 -18.29
C ARG A 69 18.24 -3.22 -18.91
N LEU A 70 17.20 -3.82 -19.51
CA LEU A 70 17.35 -5.09 -20.22
C LEU A 70 18.23 -4.93 -21.47
N ALA A 71 18.04 -3.85 -22.25
CA ALA A 71 18.89 -3.56 -23.41
C ALA A 71 20.36 -3.43 -23.01
N LYS A 72 20.68 -2.62 -21.99
CA LYS A 72 22.04 -2.48 -21.44
C LYS A 72 22.66 -3.82 -21.04
N CYS A 73 21.87 -4.67 -20.38
CA CYS A 73 22.33 -5.99 -19.96
C CYS A 73 22.62 -6.88 -21.16
N LEU A 74 21.83 -6.80 -22.23
CA LEU A 74 22.08 -7.58 -23.44
C LEU A 74 23.30 -7.06 -24.19
N GLU A 75 23.47 -5.75 -24.31
CA GLU A 75 24.64 -5.12 -24.92
C GLU A 75 25.95 -5.50 -24.18
N SER A 76 25.92 -5.63 -22.84
CA SER A 76 27.11 -6.00 -22.06
C SER A 76 27.46 -7.48 -22.13
N GLU A 77 26.47 -8.36 -22.28
CA GLU A 77 26.65 -9.81 -22.21
C GLU A 77 26.79 -10.47 -23.59
N LEU A 78 26.31 -9.83 -24.65
CA LEU A 78 26.41 -10.36 -26.01
C LEU A 78 27.81 -10.15 -26.58
N SER A 79 28.38 -11.20 -27.17
CA SER A 79 29.66 -11.12 -27.89
C SER A 79 29.55 -10.52 -29.30
N ILE A 80 28.34 -10.10 -29.69
CA ILE A 80 28.03 -9.50 -31.00
C ILE A 80 27.70 -8.02 -30.81
N GLU A 81 28.28 -7.17 -31.66
CA GLU A 81 28.08 -5.72 -31.59
C GLU A 81 26.73 -5.33 -32.22
N ILE A 82 25.88 -4.67 -31.43
CA ILE A 82 24.57 -4.19 -31.86
C ILE A 82 24.75 -2.80 -32.46
N GLU A 83 24.40 -2.65 -33.74
CA GLU A 83 24.58 -1.40 -34.48
C GLU A 83 23.51 -0.35 -34.12
N LYS A 84 22.26 -0.78 -33.94
CA LYS A 84 21.12 0.11 -33.69
C LYS A 84 20.16 -0.51 -32.68
N ARG A 85 19.60 0.32 -31.81
CA ARG A 85 18.52 -0.07 -30.89
C ARG A 85 17.26 0.78 -31.12
N VAL A 86 16.12 0.16 -30.92
CA VAL A 86 14.81 0.80 -31.04
C VAL A 86 13.92 0.35 -29.90
N PHE A 87 13.40 1.32 -29.14
CA PHE A 87 12.46 1.11 -28.06
C PHE A 87 11.04 1.40 -28.54
N TRP A 88 10.13 0.46 -28.34
CA TRP A 88 8.74 0.53 -28.77
C TRP A 88 7.83 0.58 -27.55
N THR A 89 6.95 1.56 -27.50
CA THR A 89 5.90 1.69 -26.49
C THR A 89 4.63 2.26 -27.10
N ASP A 90 3.48 1.81 -26.63
CA ASP A 90 2.17 2.37 -26.96
C ASP A 90 1.76 3.51 -26.03
N ALA A 91 2.48 3.68 -24.92
CA ALA A 91 2.29 4.74 -23.95
C ALA A 91 2.76 6.11 -24.47
N GLN A 92 1.80 6.88 -25.00
CA GLN A 92 2.08 8.23 -25.52
C GLN A 92 2.58 9.19 -24.42
N ASP A 93 2.15 8.99 -23.17
CA ASP A 93 2.61 9.80 -22.02
C ASP A 93 4.11 9.59 -21.75
N VAL A 94 4.61 8.37 -21.90
CA VAL A 94 6.04 8.06 -21.73
C VAL A 94 6.87 8.73 -22.83
N LEU A 95 6.45 8.60 -24.09
CA LEU A 95 7.12 9.27 -25.20
C LEU A 95 7.12 10.79 -25.04
N PHE A 96 6.01 11.34 -24.53
CA PHE A 96 5.90 12.76 -24.22
C PHE A 96 6.93 13.18 -23.18
N TRP A 97 7.06 12.44 -22.08
CA TRP A 97 8.03 12.74 -21.03
C TRP A 97 9.47 12.62 -21.51
N ILE A 98 9.81 11.62 -22.32
CA ILE A 98 11.14 11.44 -22.91
C ILE A 98 11.51 12.60 -23.84
N ARG A 99 10.53 13.13 -24.58
CA ARG A 99 10.73 14.26 -25.51
C ARG A 99 10.73 15.64 -24.82
N SER A 100 10.39 15.70 -23.54
CA SER A 100 10.22 16.95 -22.78
C SER A 100 11.34 17.18 -21.76
N ASP A 101 11.44 18.40 -21.21
CA ASP A 101 12.41 18.66 -20.13
C ASP A 101 11.98 17.94 -18.83
N ALA A 102 12.71 16.90 -18.47
CA ALA A 102 12.47 16.05 -17.30
C ALA A 102 12.31 16.83 -15.99
N ARG A 103 12.98 17.99 -15.85
CA ARG A 103 12.99 18.81 -14.63
C ARG A 103 11.64 19.45 -14.32
N LYS A 104 10.73 19.49 -15.28
CA LYS A 104 9.36 20.02 -15.12
C LYS A 104 8.42 19.05 -14.38
N TYR A 105 8.82 17.78 -14.23
CA TYR A 105 7.96 16.73 -13.68
C TYR A 105 8.30 16.40 -12.22
N PRO A 106 7.38 15.76 -11.46
CA PRO A 106 7.67 15.27 -10.11
C PRO A 106 8.90 14.37 -10.08
N GLN A 107 9.59 14.36 -8.94
CA GLN A 107 10.83 13.62 -8.72
C GLN A 107 10.77 12.15 -9.20
N PHE A 108 9.64 11.46 -9.03
CA PHE A 108 9.47 10.09 -9.54
C PHE A 108 9.70 10.01 -11.06
N VAL A 109 9.02 10.87 -11.82
CA VAL A 109 9.07 10.91 -13.29
C VAL A 109 10.41 11.49 -13.74
N ALA A 110 10.82 12.62 -13.16
CA ALA A 110 12.07 13.30 -13.51
C ALA A 110 13.30 12.39 -13.38
N LEU A 111 13.41 11.62 -12.28
CA LEU A 111 14.54 10.70 -12.07
C LEU A 111 14.56 9.54 -13.07
N ARG A 112 13.39 9.02 -13.45
CA ARG A 112 13.27 7.87 -14.37
C ARG A 112 13.45 8.27 -15.82
N VAL A 113 12.94 9.43 -16.20
CA VAL A 113 13.24 10.04 -17.51
C VAL A 113 14.72 10.39 -17.58
N GLY A 114 15.31 10.92 -16.50
CA GLY A 114 16.76 11.15 -16.40
C GLY A 114 17.56 9.87 -16.63
N GLU A 115 17.20 8.77 -15.96
CA GLU A 115 17.82 7.46 -16.17
C GLU A 115 17.65 6.97 -17.62
N ILE A 116 16.49 7.22 -18.24
CA ILE A 116 16.25 6.85 -19.64
C ILE A 116 17.20 7.61 -20.57
N LEU A 117 17.26 8.93 -20.41
CA LEU A 117 18.03 9.83 -21.28
C LEU A 117 19.54 9.79 -20.99
N GLU A 118 19.98 9.23 -19.86
CA GLU A 118 21.40 9.01 -19.56
C GLU A 118 22.02 7.94 -20.47
N SER A 119 21.22 7.07 -21.08
CA SER A 119 21.75 5.96 -21.88
C SER A 119 20.89 5.55 -23.06
N SER A 120 19.95 6.41 -23.44
CA SER A 120 19.24 6.32 -24.71
C SER A 120 18.97 7.72 -25.25
N GLU A 121 18.85 7.83 -26.56
CA GLU A 121 18.50 9.06 -27.24
C GLU A 121 17.00 9.11 -27.52
N VAL A 122 16.44 10.32 -27.58
CA VAL A 122 15.03 10.55 -27.87
C VAL A 122 14.60 9.90 -29.21
N GLY A 123 15.50 9.85 -30.19
CA GLY A 123 15.25 9.25 -31.50
C GLY A 123 15.12 7.73 -31.49
N GLU A 124 15.57 7.07 -30.43
CA GLU A 124 15.48 5.60 -30.28
C GLU A 124 14.08 5.15 -29.83
N TRP A 125 13.26 6.07 -29.30
CA TRP A 125 11.94 5.77 -28.76
C TRP A 125 10.82 6.04 -29.76
N ARG A 126 10.12 4.96 -30.14
CA ARG A 126 9.04 4.97 -31.12
C ARG A 126 7.71 4.55 -30.51
N TRP A 127 6.65 5.15 -31.06
CA TRP A 127 5.29 4.74 -30.77
C TRP A 127 4.90 3.50 -31.59
N VAL A 128 4.15 2.60 -30.98
CA VAL A 128 3.46 1.49 -31.66
C VAL A 128 2.03 1.42 -31.14
N SER A 129 1.06 0.94 -31.93
CA SER A 129 -0.29 0.70 -31.40
C SER A 129 -0.29 -0.47 -30.42
N SER A 130 -1.17 -0.44 -29.42
CA SER A 130 -1.30 -1.52 -28.43
C SER A 130 -1.53 -2.89 -29.07
N GLU A 131 -2.28 -2.95 -30.18
CA GLU A 131 -2.52 -4.18 -30.94
C GLU A 131 -1.24 -4.78 -31.53
N LEU A 132 -0.27 -3.95 -31.89
CA LEU A 132 1.02 -4.35 -32.46
C LEU A 132 2.12 -4.46 -31.39
N ASN A 133 1.85 -4.07 -30.14
CA ASN A 133 2.83 -4.15 -29.06
C ASN A 133 2.89 -5.58 -28.49
N VAL A 134 3.98 -6.32 -28.76
CA VAL A 134 4.12 -7.71 -28.30
C VAL A 134 4.30 -7.80 -26.78
N ALA A 135 4.77 -6.74 -26.13
CA ALA A 135 4.93 -6.73 -24.67
C ALA A 135 3.58 -6.82 -23.92
N ASP A 136 2.47 -6.47 -24.59
CA ASP A 136 1.09 -6.60 -24.08
C ASP A 136 0.73 -8.04 -23.72
N ASP A 137 1.26 -9.03 -24.46
CA ASP A 137 1.06 -10.45 -24.16
C ASP A 137 1.69 -10.85 -22.81
N GLY A 138 2.72 -10.11 -22.38
CA GLY A 138 3.42 -10.32 -21.11
C GLY A 138 2.74 -9.64 -19.92
N THR A 139 1.83 -8.69 -20.16
CA THR A 139 1.11 -7.93 -19.12
C THR A 139 -0.36 -8.34 -19.00
N LYS A 140 -0.93 -8.94 -20.05
CA LYS A 140 -2.31 -9.47 -20.10
C LYS A 140 -2.31 -11.01 -20.12
N TRP A 141 -2.20 -11.62 -18.95
CA TRP A 141 -2.36 -13.08 -18.84
C TRP A 141 -3.85 -13.47 -18.95
N THR A 142 -4.32 -13.80 -20.15
CA THR A 142 -5.65 -14.38 -20.35
C THR A 142 -5.64 -15.89 -20.07
N LYS A 143 -6.70 -16.42 -19.46
CA LYS A 143 -6.85 -17.87 -19.26
C LYS A 143 -7.00 -18.56 -20.61
N GLY A 144 -6.05 -19.42 -20.98
CA GLY A 144 -6.15 -20.30 -22.15
C GLY A 144 -5.31 -19.92 -23.37
N VAL A 145 -4.17 -19.23 -23.20
CA VAL A 145 -3.25 -18.97 -24.33
C VAL A 145 -2.72 -20.29 -24.90
N GLU A 146 -3.09 -20.62 -26.13
CA GLU A 146 -2.55 -21.77 -26.86
C GLU A 146 -1.12 -21.50 -27.30
N VAL A 147 -0.14 -21.94 -26.50
CA VAL A 147 1.28 -21.74 -26.78
C VAL A 147 1.73 -22.63 -27.95
N ASN A 148 1.79 -22.08 -29.15
CA ASN A 148 2.39 -22.72 -30.32
C ASN A 148 3.59 -21.94 -30.87
N SER A 149 4.41 -22.58 -31.71
CA SER A 149 5.61 -21.98 -32.30
C SER A 149 5.32 -20.80 -33.25
N SER A 150 4.07 -20.61 -33.65
CA SER A 150 3.62 -19.52 -34.53
C SER A 150 3.12 -18.28 -33.78
N ILE A 151 3.15 -18.24 -32.44
CA ILE A 151 2.76 -17.02 -31.71
C ILE A 151 3.78 -15.91 -31.93
N ARG A 152 3.26 -14.68 -32.11
CA ARG A 152 4.03 -13.43 -32.25
C ARG A 152 5.07 -13.17 -31.15
N TRP A 153 4.95 -13.82 -29.99
CA TRP A 153 5.89 -13.72 -28.86
C TRP A 153 7.28 -14.31 -29.18
N PHE A 154 7.37 -15.32 -30.05
CA PHE A 154 8.65 -15.95 -30.39
C PHE A 154 9.25 -15.35 -31.67
N SER A 155 8.41 -15.01 -32.65
CA SER A 155 8.83 -14.48 -33.95
C SER A 155 8.90 -12.95 -34.03
N GLY A 156 8.31 -12.24 -33.06
CA GLY A 156 8.09 -10.81 -33.14
C GLY A 156 6.99 -10.44 -34.13
N GLN A 157 6.90 -9.15 -34.46
CA GLN A 157 5.93 -8.62 -35.42
C GLN A 157 6.42 -8.72 -36.86
N ASN A 158 5.51 -9.03 -37.78
CA ASN A 158 5.82 -9.21 -39.19
C ASN A 158 6.45 -7.98 -39.86
N TYR A 159 6.16 -6.77 -39.38
CA TYR A 159 6.78 -5.55 -39.94
C TYR A 159 8.28 -5.45 -39.64
N LEU A 160 8.79 -6.15 -38.61
CA LEU A 160 10.23 -6.21 -38.35
C LEU A 160 10.99 -7.04 -39.41
N LEU A 161 10.29 -7.94 -40.11
CA LEU A 161 10.84 -8.70 -41.24
C LEU A 161 10.84 -7.88 -42.54
N GLN A 162 10.35 -6.65 -42.50
CA GLN A 162 10.29 -5.74 -43.62
C GLN A 162 11.31 -4.60 -43.45
N ASP A 163 11.45 -3.80 -44.50
CA ASP A 163 12.24 -2.57 -44.48
C ASP A 163 11.68 -1.55 -43.47
N GLU A 164 12.57 -0.72 -42.91
CA GLU A 164 12.22 0.29 -41.91
C GLU A 164 11.16 1.30 -42.39
N SER A 165 11.07 1.54 -43.71
CA SER A 165 10.02 2.36 -44.32
C SER A 165 8.60 1.84 -44.09
N LYS A 166 8.44 0.54 -43.81
CA LYS A 166 7.14 -0.11 -43.57
C LYS A 166 6.81 -0.27 -42.09
N TRP A 167 7.67 0.22 -41.20
CA TRP A 167 7.39 0.18 -39.77
C TRP A 167 6.27 1.15 -39.40
N PRO A 168 5.57 0.94 -38.27
CA PRO A 168 4.53 1.84 -37.81
C PRO A 168 5.05 3.28 -37.70
N LEU A 169 4.46 4.19 -38.48
CA LEU A 169 4.74 5.62 -38.35
C LEU A 169 4.06 6.10 -37.06
N GLY A 170 4.85 6.66 -36.15
CA GLY A 170 4.30 7.31 -34.97
C GLY A 170 3.56 8.57 -35.42
N ASN A 171 2.27 8.68 -35.09
CA ASN A 171 1.53 9.93 -35.27
C ASN A 171 2.33 11.07 -34.61
N GLU A 172 2.68 12.10 -35.39
CA GLU A 172 3.25 13.33 -34.85
C GLU A 172 2.28 13.87 -33.80
N MET A 173 2.71 13.83 -32.53
CA MET A 173 1.88 14.23 -31.41
C MET A 173 1.54 15.72 -31.52
N SER A 174 0.24 16.01 -31.60
CA SER A 174 -0.30 17.36 -31.48
C SER A 174 0.07 17.92 -30.10
N LYS A 175 0.57 19.16 -30.05
CA LYS A 175 0.94 19.91 -28.82
C LYS A 175 -0.19 20.08 -27.78
N THR A 176 -1.39 19.60 -28.08
CA THR A 176 -2.63 19.82 -27.31
C THR A 176 -2.71 19.01 -25.99
N ARG A 177 -1.80 18.05 -25.72
CA ARG A 177 -1.89 17.14 -24.55
C ARG A 177 -1.06 17.51 -23.32
N GLU A 178 -0.20 18.54 -23.37
CA GLU A 178 0.48 19.06 -22.16
C GLU A 178 -0.52 19.36 -21.04
N SER A 179 -1.70 19.87 -21.42
CA SER A 179 -2.79 20.20 -20.51
C SER A 179 -3.40 18.96 -19.82
N GLN A 180 -3.50 17.80 -20.47
CA GLN A 180 -4.20 16.63 -19.91
C GLN A 180 -3.41 15.91 -18.81
N VAL A 181 -2.10 15.78 -18.94
CA VAL A 181 -1.24 15.16 -17.89
C VAL A 181 -1.07 16.09 -16.68
N LEU A 182 -1.05 17.41 -16.92
CA LEU A 182 -1.14 18.42 -15.86
C LEU A 182 -2.54 18.44 -15.21
N HIS A 183 -3.61 18.30 -15.98
CA HIS A 183 -4.98 18.20 -15.46
C HIS A 183 -5.23 16.90 -14.68
N HIS A 184 -4.57 15.79 -14.98
CA HIS A 184 -4.70 14.58 -14.16
C HIS A 184 -4.16 14.79 -12.73
N LYS A 185 -3.15 15.66 -12.55
CA LYS A 185 -2.75 16.16 -11.23
C LYS A 185 -3.81 17.06 -10.59
N GLU A 186 -4.57 17.81 -11.37
CA GLU A 186 -5.67 18.64 -10.87
C GLU A 186 -6.92 17.82 -10.54
N GLU A 187 -7.21 16.74 -11.28
CA GLU A 187 -8.26 15.77 -10.94
C GLU A 187 -7.90 14.93 -9.71
N ILE A 188 -6.64 14.48 -9.61
CA ILE A 188 -6.15 13.84 -8.38
C ILE A 188 -6.15 14.84 -7.22
N LYS A 189 -5.80 16.12 -7.43
CA LYS A 189 -5.96 17.18 -6.41
C LYS A 189 -7.43 17.49 -6.08
N LYS A 190 -8.36 17.33 -7.01
CA LYS A 190 -9.81 17.47 -6.77
C LYS A 190 -10.40 16.28 -6.00
N GLN A 191 -9.74 15.12 -6.04
CA GLN A 191 -10.13 13.93 -5.25
C GLN A 191 -9.39 13.79 -3.93
N ILE A 192 -8.23 14.43 -3.76
CA ILE A 192 -7.55 14.51 -2.47
C ILE A 192 -8.31 15.54 -1.63
N SER A 193 -8.87 15.08 -0.51
CA SER A 193 -9.46 15.95 0.50
C SER A 193 -8.54 17.15 0.77
N PRO A 194 -9.04 18.39 0.83
CA PRO A 194 -8.26 19.55 1.26
C PRO A 194 -7.55 19.35 2.60
N LEU A 195 -8.00 18.38 3.41
CA LEU A 195 -7.42 18.02 4.71
C LEU A 195 -6.14 17.17 4.59
N ALA A 196 -5.93 16.49 3.46
CA ALA A 196 -4.77 15.61 3.28
C ALA A 196 -3.43 16.37 3.22
N CYS A 197 -3.44 17.66 2.87
CA CYS A 197 -2.23 18.50 2.91
C CYS A 197 -1.78 18.81 4.34
N VAL A 198 -2.68 18.68 5.31
CA VAL A 198 -2.47 19.02 6.72
C VAL A 198 -2.19 17.77 7.55
N MET A 199 -2.65 16.61 7.09
CA MET A 199 -2.58 15.36 7.82
C MET A 199 -1.34 14.54 7.45
N PRO A 200 -0.42 14.29 8.40
CA PRO A 200 0.67 13.34 8.19
C PRO A 200 0.11 11.93 8.02
N ASP A 201 0.71 11.14 7.12
CA ASP A 201 0.39 9.73 6.90
C ASP A 201 0.41 8.91 8.21
N PRO A 202 -0.76 8.46 8.73
CA PRO A 202 -0.85 7.77 10.01
C PRO A 202 -0.06 6.46 10.07
N LEU A 203 0.22 5.83 8.92
CA LEU A 203 0.97 4.57 8.84
C LEU A 203 2.44 4.76 9.25
N ARG A 204 2.96 5.98 9.17
CA ARG A 204 4.35 6.31 9.56
C ARG A 204 4.54 6.48 11.05
N PHE A 205 3.47 6.41 11.84
CA PHE A 205 3.52 6.67 13.28
C PHE A 205 3.17 5.42 14.08
N SER A 206 4.01 5.15 15.07
CA SER A 206 3.79 4.09 16.06
C SER A 206 3.04 4.56 17.31
N LYS A 207 2.86 5.87 17.49
CA LYS A 207 2.24 6.47 18.68
C LYS A 207 1.33 7.62 18.27
N LEU A 208 0.10 7.65 18.81
CA LEU A 208 -0.88 8.71 18.55
C LEU A 208 -0.34 10.10 18.89
N GLU A 209 0.41 10.19 19.98
CA GLU A 209 0.98 11.44 20.49
C GLU A 209 1.97 12.05 19.48
N ARG A 210 2.74 11.21 18.79
CA ARG A 210 3.69 11.64 17.74
C ARG A 210 2.96 12.11 16.48
N LEU A 211 1.90 11.40 16.10
CA LEU A 211 1.06 11.78 14.97
C LEU A 211 0.39 13.14 15.21
N ARG A 212 -0.21 13.34 16.39
CA ARG A 212 -0.77 14.63 16.80
C ARG A 212 0.28 15.73 16.81
N ALA A 213 1.47 15.48 17.35
CA ALA A 213 2.55 16.47 17.35
C ALA A 213 2.98 16.86 15.91
N ALA A 214 3.05 15.90 14.98
CA ALA A 214 3.37 16.17 13.59
C ALA A 214 2.27 16.98 12.88
N GLN A 215 1.00 16.63 13.10
CA GLN A 215 -0.15 17.38 12.57
C GLN A 215 -0.14 18.82 13.09
N LYS A 216 0.13 19.02 14.39
CA LYS A 216 0.24 20.35 14.99
C LYS A 216 1.31 21.20 14.29
N ARG A 217 2.50 20.63 14.05
CA ARG A 217 3.58 21.33 13.33
C ARG A 217 3.19 21.64 11.89
N GLY A 218 2.49 20.73 11.21
CA GLY A 218 1.96 20.95 9.87
C GLY A 218 0.99 22.13 9.83
N LEU A 219 0.04 22.17 10.76
CA LEU A 219 -0.91 23.29 10.92
C LEU A 219 -0.21 24.61 11.24
N ASP A 220 0.74 24.61 12.19
CA ASP A 220 1.48 25.81 12.55
C ASP A 220 2.34 26.30 11.37
N PHE A 221 2.93 25.39 10.59
CA PHE A 221 3.65 25.73 9.36
C PHE A 221 2.72 26.35 8.31
N LEU A 222 1.51 25.80 8.11
CA LEU A 222 0.54 26.37 7.18
C LEU A 222 0.12 27.80 7.56
N ARG A 223 0.04 28.11 8.86
CA ARG A 223 -0.25 29.47 9.35
C ARG A 223 0.89 30.46 9.11
N LEU A 224 2.12 29.98 8.99
CA LEU A 224 3.29 30.80 8.66
C LEU A 224 3.39 31.10 7.16
N LEU A 225 2.71 30.32 6.31
CA LEU A 225 2.66 30.60 4.89
C LEU A 225 1.73 31.80 4.65
N SER A 226 2.24 32.85 3.99
CA SER A 226 1.48 34.05 3.61
C SER A 226 0.38 33.79 2.57
N VAL A 227 0.27 32.55 2.08
CA VAL A 227 -0.69 32.13 1.07
C VAL A 227 -1.95 31.63 1.76
N LYS A 228 -3.10 32.19 1.38
CA LYS A 228 -4.41 31.79 1.94
C LYS A 228 -4.63 30.28 1.78
N PRO A 229 -5.27 29.63 2.77
CA PRO A 229 -5.51 28.19 2.77
C PRO A 229 -6.24 27.71 1.51
N HIS A 230 -6.02 26.44 1.16
CA HIS A 230 -6.43 25.80 -0.09
C HIS A 230 -7.94 25.46 -0.13
N GLY A 231 -8.82 26.44 0.14
CA GLY A 231 -10.28 26.33 -0.03
C GLY A 231 -11.10 26.72 1.20
N PRO A 232 -12.41 27.00 1.01
CA PRO A 232 -13.29 27.56 2.05
C PRO A 232 -13.55 26.59 3.22
N GLU A 233 -13.36 25.29 3.00
CA GLU A 233 -13.56 24.27 4.02
C GLU A 233 -12.43 24.24 5.05
N LEU A 234 -11.18 24.34 4.59
CA LEU A 234 -10.03 24.43 5.50
C LEU A 234 -10.05 25.74 6.28
N GLU A 235 -10.45 26.86 5.66
CA GLU A 235 -10.65 28.14 6.36
C GLU A 235 -11.60 28.01 7.55
N ARG A 236 -12.75 27.36 7.36
CA ARG A 236 -13.74 27.15 8.43
C ARG A 236 -13.17 26.32 9.58
N LEU A 237 -12.36 25.32 9.29
CA LEU A 237 -11.75 24.47 10.32
C LEU A 237 -10.64 25.21 11.09
N LEU A 238 -9.85 26.04 10.42
CA LEU A 238 -8.81 26.85 11.05
C LEU A 238 -9.38 27.91 12.03
N LEU A 239 -10.68 28.24 11.94
CA LEU A 239 -11.37 29.13 12.88
C LEU A 239 -11.74 28.46 14.21
N LEU A 240 -11.68 27.13 14.28
CA LEU A 240 -11.99 26.40 15.51
C LEU A 240 -10.88 26.61 16.56
N LYS A 241 -11.20 26.38 17.84
CA LYS A 241 -10.17 26.31 18.89
C LYS A 241 -9.14 25.24 18.54
N ARG A 242 -7.84 25.54 18.68
CA ARG A 242 -6.73 24.69 18.21
C ARG A 242 -6.87 23.19 18.50
N ASP A 243 -7.29 22.83 19.72
CA ASP A 243 -7.43 21.41 20.08
C ASP A 243 -8.64 20.75 19.39
N VAL A 244 -9.73 21.50 19.23
CA VAL A 244 -10.96 21.05 18.55
C VAL A 244 -10.71 20.94 17.04
N GLU A 245 -10.05 21.94 16.46
CA GLU A 245 -9.58 21.95 15.07
C GLU A 245 -8.76 20.69 14.77
N MET A 246 -7.73 20.43 15.58
CA MET A 246 -6.84 19.29 15.38
C MET A 246 -7.57 17.97 15.41
N ASP A 247 -8.36 17.72 16.46
CA ASP A 247 -9.14 16.49 16.58
C ASP A 247 -10.16 16.37 15.43
N THR A 248 -10.76 17.47 14.99
CA THR A 248 -11.74 17.49 13.89
C THR A 248 -11.09 17.13 12.56
N ILE A 249 -10.00 17.79 12.17
CA ILE A 249 -9.26 17.48 10.93
C ILE A 249 -8.83 16.02 10.93
N PHE A 250 -8.29 15.57 12.06
CA PHE A 250 -7.81 14.21 12.27
C PHE A 250 -8.89 13.15 12.06
N ILE A 251 -10.08 13.39 12.62
CA ILE A 251 -11.23 12.50 12.50
C ILE A 251 -11.79 12.53 11.08
N ARG A 252 -11.95 13.73 10.51
CA ARG A 252 -12.55 13.90 9.18
C ARG A 252 -11.74 13.22 8.09
N THR A 253 -10.42 13.34 8.11
CA THR A 253 -9.56 12.63 7.15
C THR A 253 -9.75 11.12 7.24
N CYS A 254 -9.78 10.55 8.44
CA CYS A 254 -10.07 9.12 8.64
C CYS A 254 -11.43 8.71 8.06
N GLN A 255 -12.44 9.56 8.21
CA GLN A 255 -13.80 9.27 7.77
C GLN A 255 -13.95 9.41 6.25
N GLU A 256 -13.31 10.41 5.65
CA GLU A 256 -13.31 10.63 4.20
C GLU A 256 -12.59 9.50 3.45
N GLU A 257 -11.56 8.88 4.04
CA GLU A 257 -10.86 7.73 3.45
C GLU A 257 -11.68 6.42 3.51
N GLU A 258 -12.42 6.18 4.60
CA GLU A 258 -13.08 4.89 4.86
C GLU A 258 -14.59 4.87 4.56
N PHE A 259 -15.25 6.03 4.64
CA PHE A 259 -16.71 6.18 4.49
C PHE A 259 -17.07 7.17 3.38
N PHE A 260 -16.25 7.23 2.32
CA PHE A 260 -16.39 8.20 1.24
C PHE A 260 -17.79 8.22 0.62
N ASP A 261 -18.30 7.05 0.23
CA ASP A 261 -19.61 6.92 -0.41
C ASP A 261 -20.76 7.29 0.54
N GLU A 262 -20.66 6.89 1.81
CA GLU A 262 -21.65 7.25 2.83
C GLU A 262 -21.67 8.75 3.13
N ILE A 263 -20.50 9.38 3.22
CA ILE A 263 -20.41 10.83 3.44
C ILE A 263 -20.96 11.59 2.24
N ARG A 264 -20.66 11.16 1.00
CA ARG A 264 -21.21 11.76 -0.21
C ARG A 264 -22.75 11.67 -0.20
N CYS A 265 -23.29 10.50 0.10
CA CYS A 265 -24.74 10.28 0.19
C CYS A 265 -25.40 11.19 1.25
N LEU A 266 -24.78 11.32 2.42
CA LEU A 266 -25.31 12.18 3.49
C LEU A 266 -25.20 13.67 3.17
N LYS A 267 -24.16 14.12 2.43
CA LYS A 267 -24.04 15.51 1.96
C LYS A 267 -25.15 15.89 0.97
N GLU A 268 -25.64 14.93 0.19
CA GLU A 268 -26.76 15.09 -0.74
C GLU A 268 -28.14 14.99 -0.05
N ASN A 269 -28.19 15.07 1.30
CA ASN A 269 -29.38 14.90 2.14
C ASN A 269 -30.13 13.58 1.92
N CYS A 270 -29.45 12.57 1.38
CA CYS A 270 -30.02 11.24 1.18
C CYS A 270 -29.76 10.37 2.42
N CYS A 271 -30.73 9.52 2.76
CA CYS A 271 -30.50 8.47 3.74
C CYS A 271 -29.59 7.40 3.14
N LEU A 272 -28.75 6.76 3.96
CA LEU A 272 -27.96 5.62 3.49
C LEU A 272 -28.90 4.53 2.96
N THR A 273 -28.81 4.24 1.67
CA THR A 273 -29.64 3.23 0.99
C THR A 273 -28.97 1.85 1.01
N ASN A 274 -27.65 1.80 1.10
CA ASN A 274 -26.87 0.57 1.07
C ASN A 274 -26.90 -0.17 2.41
N ARG A 275 -27.74 -1.21 2.51
CA ARG A 275 -27.85 -2.09 3.68
C ARG A 275 -26.57 -2.89 4.00
N LYS A 276 -25.61 -2.97 3.08
CA LYS A 276 -24.31 -3.64 3.29
C LYS A 276 -23.28 -2.75 3.98
N SER A 277 -23.52 -1.44 4.09
CA SER A 277 -22.60 -0.54 4.77
C SER A 277 -22.46 -0.92 6.25
N THR A 278 -21.23 -0.89 6.76
CA THR A 278 -20.90 -1.22 8.15
C THR A 278 -21.58 -0.29 9.15
N ILE A 279 -21.91 0.93 8.71
CA ILE A 279 -22.51 1.98 9.54
C ILE A 279 -24.01 2.16 9.27
N TYR A 280 -24.62 1.37 8.38
CA TYR A 280 -26.05 1.45 8.06
C TYR A 280 -26.94 1.39 9.30
N LYS A 281 -26.60 0.50 10.25
CA LYS A 281 -27.35 0.31 11.51
C LYS A 281 -27.07 1.39 12.57
N CYS A 282 -26.13 2.30 12.31
CA CYS A 282 -25.69 3.30 13.28
C CYS A 282 -26.49 4.61 13.22
N SER A 283 -27.52 4.71 12.36
CA SER A 283 -28.24 5.95 12.06
C SER A 283 -27.28 7.14 11.93
N PRO A 284 -26.32 7.07 10.98
CA PRO A 284 -25.25 8.06 10.89
C PRO A 284 -25.77 9.39 10.34
N TYR A 285 -25.20 10.49 10.83
CA TYR A 285 -25.46 11.84 10.34
C TYR A 285 -24.15 12.66 10.33
N LEU A 286 -24.10 13.70 9.51
CA LEU A 286 -22.99 14.65 9.50
C LEU A 286 -23.30 15.82 10.44
N ASP A 287 -22.37 16.13 11.34
CA ASP A 287 -22.48 17.31 12.19
C ASP A 287 -22.20 18.62 11.42
N PRO A 288 -22.45 19.80 12.02
CA PRO A 288 -22.24 21.09 11.33
C PRO A 288 -20.80 21.36 10.90
N VAL A 289 -19.83 20.62 11.44
CA VAL A 289 -18.39 20.75 11.16
C VAL A 289 -17.94 19.68 10.14
N GLY A 290 -18.84 18.80 9.72
CA GLY A 290 -18.60 17.74 8.74
C GLY A 290 -18.04 16.45 9.32
N VAL A 291 -18.17 16.21 10.63
CA VAL A 291 -17.79 14.95 11.26
C VAL A 291 -18.96 13.97 11.22
N LEU A 292 -18.70 12.74 10.81
CA LEU A 292 -19.66 11.65 10.80
C LEU A 292 -19.89 11.11 12.22
N ARG A 293 -21.12 11.19 12.70
CA ARG A 293 -21.51 10.79 14.06
C ARG A 293 -22.72 9.87 14.04
N MET A 294 -22.86 9.10 15.11
CA MET A 294 -24.05 8.31 15.38
C MET A 294 -25.14 9.19 15.99
N GLN A 295 -26.39 9.03 15.54
CA GLN A 295 -27.54 9.66 16.18
C GLN A 295 -27.84 8.99 17.53
N GLY A 296 -28.11 9.78 18.57
CA GLY A 296 -28.45 9.31 19.90
C GLY A 296 -29.93 9.47 20.24
N ARG A 297 -30.35 8.89 21.38
CA ARG A 297 -31.68 9.11 22.00
C ARG A 297 -31.62 9.95 23.28
N ILE A 298 -30.43 10.35 23.69
CA ILE A 298 -30.17 11.04 24.96
C ILE A 298 -29.92 12.53 24.77
N ASP A 299 -30.45 13.12 23.70
CA ASP A 299 -30.24 14.53 23.38
C ASP A 299 -30.82 15.47 24.44
N ALA A 300 -31.90 15.05 25.10
CA ALA A 300 -32.61 15.79 26.15
C ALA A 300 -31.79 16.02 27.43
N ILE A 301 -30.69 15.27 27.65
CA ILE A 301 -29.87 15.42 28.85
C ILE A 301 -29.06 16.71 28.76
N GLU A 302 -29.25 17.65 29.67
CA GLU A 302 -28.45 18.87 29.74
C GLU A 302 -27.08 18.60 30.41
N ASN A 303 -26.08 19.44 30.13
CA ASN A 303 -24.73 19.37 30.75
C ASN A 303 -23.87 18.12 30.42
N VAL A 304 -24.13 17.42 29.32
CA VAL A 304 -23.30 16.32 28.82
C VAL A 304 -22.67 16.68 27.48
N GLU A 305 -21.39 16.34 27.29
CA GLU A 305 -20.67 16.60 26.04
C GLU A 305 -21.36 15.95 24.84
N VAL A 306 -21.41 16.67 23.71
CA VAL A 306 -22.01 16.17 22.46
C VAL A 306 -21.40 14.85 22.02
N SER A 307 -20.10 14.63 22.24
CA SER A 307 -19.41 13.38 21.89
C SER A 307 -19.97 12.16 22.64
N VAL A 308 -20.49 12.34 23.85
CA VAL A 308 -21.12 11.25 24.63
C VAL A 308 -22.52 10.96 24.10
N LYS A 309 -23.29 12.01 23.77
CA LYS A 309 -24.63 11.88 23.19
C LYS A 309 -24.61 11.29 21.78
N ARG A 310 -23.62 11.71 21.01
CA ARG A 310 -23.48 11.51 19.57
C ARG A 310 -22.03 11.15 19.24
N PRO A 311 -21.65 9.89 19.51
CA PRO A 311 -20.26 9.44 19.37
C PRO A 311 -19.81 9.47 17.91
N VAL A 312 -18.52 9.78 17.73
CA VAL A 312 -17.86 9.87 16.43
C VAL A 312 -17.68 8.48 15.85
N ILE A 313 -18.10 8.27 14.60
CA ILE A 313 -17.97 6.97 13.95
C ILE A 313 -16.56 6.83 13.35
N LEU A 314 -15.84 5.76 13.68
CA LEU A 314 -14.54 5.44 13.08
C LEU A 314 -14.49 4.00 12.59
N SER A 315 -13.77 3.75 11.49
CA SER A 315 -13.53 2.39 10.99
C SER A 315 -12.49 1.67 11.86
N ARG A 316 -12.72 0.38 12.17
CA ARG A 316 -11.74 -0.46 12.88
C ARG A 316 -10.48 -0.75 12.05
N HIS A 317 -10.57 -0.63 10.73
CA HIS A 317 -9.49 -0.97 9.80
C HIS A 317 -8.49 0.17 9.64
N HIS A 318 -8.93 1.39 9.93
CA HIS A 318 -8.10 2.56 9.78
C HIS A 318 -7.01 2.65 10.87
N ARG A 319 -5.81 3.08 10.46
CA ARG A 319 -4.65 3.18 11.36
C ARG A 319 -4.87 4.14 12.54
N ILE A 320 -5.63 5.21 12.32
CA ILE A 320 -5.97 6.16 13.38
C ILE A 320 -6.77 5.48 14.50
N ALA A 321 -7.76 4.65 14.16
CA ALA A 321 -8.54 3.93 15.16
C ALA A 321 -7.66 3.01 16.00
N TYR A 322 -6.72 2.30 15.36
CA TYR A 322 -5.70 1.50 16.06
C TYR A 322 -4.88 2.36 17.03
N LEU A 323 -4.34 3.50 16.57
CA LEU A 323 -3.51 4.38 17.39
C LEU A 323 -4.30 4.98 18.58
N ILE A 324 -5.57 5.31 18.41
CA ILE A 324 -6.47 5.72 19.49
C ILE A 324 -6.60 4.60 20.52
N VAL A 325 -6.95 3.39 20.08
CA VAL A 325 -7.18 2.28 21.01
C VAL A 325 -5.89 1.90 21.74
N GLU A 326 -4.75 1.89 21.04
CA GLU A 326 -3.44 1.63 21.63
C GLU A 326 -3.03 2.73 22.63
N TYR A 327 -3.34 3.99 22.33
CA TYR A 327 -3.12 5.10 23.27
C TYR A 327 -3.94 4.90 24.55
N HIS A 328 -5.23 4.63 24.45
CA HIS A 328 -6.07 4.38 25.62
C HIS A 328 -5.62 3.13 26.39
N HIS A 329 -5.25 2.05 25.69
CA HIS A 329 -4.70 0.85 26.34
C HIS A 329 -3.46 1.15 27.20
N ARG A 330 -2.55 2.00 26.72
CA ARG A 330 -1.38 2.45 27.49
C ARG A 330 -1.75 3.45 28.60
N LYS A 331 -2.66 4.38 28.31
CA LYS A 331 -3.14 5.40 29.26
C LYS A 331 -3.76 4.78 30.51
N TYR A 332 -4.54 3.71 30.36
CA TYR A 332 -5.11 2.96 31.48
C TYR A 332 -4.23 1.77 31.92
N HIS A 333 -2.90 1.93 31.82
CA HIS A 333 -1.89 1.05 32.42
C HIS A 333 -2.03 -0.45 32.12
N HIS A 334 -2.50 -0.80 30.92
CA HIS A 334 -2.71 -2.19 30.50
C HIS A 334 -3.66 -2.97 31.43
N LEU A 335 -4.65 -2.27 32.00
CA LEU A 335 -5.74 -2.86 32.77
C LEU A 335 -6.71 -3.65 31.85
N HIS A 336 -7.83 -4.11 32.42
CA HIS A 336 -8.83 -4.90 31.72
C HIS A 336 -9.34 -4.25 30.42
N ALA A 337 -9.59 -5.09 29.41
CA ALA A 337 -10.04 -4.68 28.09
C ALA A 337 -11.32 -3.84 28.11
N GLU A 338 -12.29 -4.18 28.97
CA GLU A 338 -13.58 -3.47 29.02
C GLU A 338 -13.44 -2.04 29.56
N ILE A 339 -12.42 -1.73 30.37
CA ILE A 339 -12.16 -0.34 30.79
C ILE A 339 -11.82 0.50 29.56
N VAL A 340 -10.90 0.01 28.72
CA VAL A 340 -10.52 0.67 27.47
C VAL A 340 -11.73 0.82 26.53
N VAL A 341 -12.57 -0.22 26.42
CA VAL A 341 -13.79 -0.19 25.61
C VAL A 341 -14.77 0.89 26.10
N ASN A 342 -15.01 0.96 27.40
CA ASN A 342 -15.95 1.91 27.99
C ASN A 342 -15.47 3.36 27.83
N GLU A 343 -14.18 3.60 28.05
CA GLU A 343 -13.57 4.92 27.90
C GLU A 343 -13.57 5.39 26.44
N ILE A 344 -13.32 4.49 25.48
CA ILE A 344 -13.40 4.84 24.07
C ILE A 344 -14.84 5.13 23.66
N ARG A 345 -15.82 4.36 24.16
CA ARG A 345 -17.25 4.53 23.83
C ARG A 345 -17.85 5.86 24.26
N GLN A 346 -17.27 6.54 25.25
CA GLN A 346 -17.69 7.88 25.65
C GLN A 346 -17.48 8.92 24.53
N LYS A 347 -16.58 8.67 23.57
CA LYS A 347 -16.27 9.61 22.48
C LYS A 347 -16.42 9.01 21.08
N TYR A 348 -16.17 7.71 20.91
CA TYR A 348 -16.08 7.05 19.61
C TYR A 348 -16.95 5.79 19.54
N TRP A 349 -17.62 5.63 18.40
CA TRP A 349 -18.27 4.41 17.98
C TRP A 349 -17.44 3.72 16.90
N ILE A 350 -16.75 2.64 17.28
CA ILE A 350 -15.91 1.85 16.37
C ILE A 350 -16.58 0.48 16.16
N PRO A 351 -17.12 0.16 14.97
CA PRO A 351 -17.66 -1.16 14.69
C PRO A 351 -16.61 -2.25 14.93
N GLY A 352 -16.89 -3.18 15.86
CA GLY A 352 -15.93 -4.21 16.24
C GLY A 352 -14.82 -3.75 17.20
N LEU A 353 -15.03 -2.66 17.96
CA LEU A 353 -14.08 -2.12 18.95
C LEU A 353 -13.43 -3.18 19.85
N ARG A 354 -14.23 -4.10 20.42
CA ARG A 354 -13.73 -5.13 21.33
C ARG A 354 -12.71 -6.05 20.67
N ALA A 355 -12.92 -6.39 19.39
CA ALA A 355 -11.98 -7.20 18.63
C ALA A 355 -10.65 -6.45 18.41
N LEU A 356 -10.72 -5.16 18.08
CA LEU A 356 -9.54 -4.30 17.93
C LEU A 356 -8.77 -4.15 19.26
N VAL A 357 -9.47 -3.96 20.38
CA VAL A 357 -8.85 -3.92 21.72
C VAL A 357 -8.14 -5.25 22.04
N LYS A 358 -8.80 -6.39 21.79
CA LYS A 358 -8.19 -7.71 22.00
C LYS A 358 -6.95 -7.91 21.12
N GLU A 359 -7.02 -7.49 19.85
CA GLU A 359 -5.89 -7.56 18.93
C GLU A 359 -4.69 -6.76 19.45
N ILE A 360 -4.91 -5.53 19.92
CA ILE A 360 -3.87 -4.68 20.50
C ILE A 360 -3.29 -5.30 21.77
N ILE A 361 -4.12 -5.83 22.67
CA ILE A 361 -3.66 -6.50 23.89
C ILE A 361 -2.82 -7.73 23.54
N ASN A 362 -3.20 -8.51 22.53
CA ASN A 362 -2.46 -9.69 22.06
C ASN A 362 -1.13 -9.35 21.41
N LYS A 363 -1.00 -8.17 20.78
CA LYS A 363 0.27 -7.70 20.21
C LYS A 363 1.12 -6.91 21.21
N CYS A 364 0.57 -6.52 22.36
CA CYS A 364 1.25 -5.69 23.34
C CYS A 364 2.30 -6.50 24.13
N PRO A 365 3.60 -6.17 24.07
CA PRO A 365 4.64 -6.91 24.79
C PRO A 365 4.42 -6.99 26.30
N VAL A 366 3.97 -5.89 26.92
CA VAL A 366 3.68 -5.83 28.37
C VAL A 366 2.57 -6.82 28.74
N CYS A 367 1.50 -6.88 27.95
CA CYS A 367 0.40 -7.81 28.18
C CYS A 367 0.77 -9.27 27.86
N CYS A 368 1.64 -9.49 26.88
CA CYS A 368 2.16 -10.82 26.58
C CYS A 368 3.01 -11.34 27.74
N ILE A 369 3.94 -10.52 28.25
CA ILE A 369 4.79 -10.87 29.40
C ILE A 369 3.93 -11.13 30.65
N ARG A 370 2.94 -10.27 30.95
CA ARG A 370 2.04 -10.45 32.10
C ARG A 370 1.17 -11.71 32.03
N ARG A 371 0.84 -12.18 30.82
CA ARG A 371 0.03 -13.39 30.61
C ARG A 371 0.85 -14.66 30.48
N ALA A 372 2.16 -14.55 30.25
CA ALA A 372 3.02 -15.72 30.12
C ALA A 372 2.93 -16.57 31.38
N GLN A 373 2.58 -17.85 31.21
CA GLN A 373 2.65 -18.85 32.27
C GLN A 373 3.89 -19.71 32.02
N PRO A 374 4.63 -20.10 33.06
CA PRO A 374 5.71 -21.06 32.91
C PRO A 374 5.11 -22.37 32.39
N ILE A 375 5.87 -23.08 31.56
CA ILE A 375 5.51 -24.44 31.16
C ILE A 375 5.72 -25.31 32.41
N PRO A 376 4.65 -25.88 33.00
CA PRO A 376 4.84 -26.76 34.15
C PRO A 376 5.69 -27.96 33.69
N PRO A 377 6.70 -28.38 34.48
CA PRO A 377 7.49 -29.55 34.14
C PRO A 377 6.59 -30.79 34.08
N MET A 378 7.01 -31.78 33.30
CA MET A 378 6.33 -33.08 33.28
C MET A 378 6.32 -33.64 34.71
N MET A 379 5.12 -33.87 35.25
CA MET A 379 5.00 -34.50 36.57
C MET A 379 5.60 -35.90 36.51
N GLY A 380 6.36 -36.28 37.53
CA GLY A 380 6.90 -37.62 37.65
C GLY A 380 5.78 -38.67 37.67
N THR A 381 6.12 -39.89 37.25
CA THR A 381 5.19 -41.03 37.36
C THR A 381 4.80 -41.23 38.82
N LEU A 382 3.50 -41.44 39.07
CA LEU A 382 3.03 -41.76 40.40
C LEU A 382 3.60 -43.12 40.83
N PRO A 383 4.01 -43.26 42.10
CA PRO A 383 4.57 -44.50 42.60
C PRO A 383 3.45 -45.57 42.69
N LYS A 384 3.79 -46.85 42.56
CA LYS A 384 2.82 -47.97 42.43
C LYS A 384 1.84 -48.04 43.60
N GLU A 385 2.31 -47.66 44.77
CA GLU A 385 1.61 -47.58 46.04
C GLU A 385 0.39 -46.65 45.97
N ARG A 386 0.46 -45.60 45.12
CA ARG A 386 -0.66 -44.66 44.89
C ARG A 386 -1.64 -45.13 43.82
N LEU A 387 -1.29 -46.15 43.05
CA LEU A 387 -2.04 -46.61 41.88
C LEU A 387 -2.64 -48.00 42.05
N SER A 388 -2.52 -48.63 43.22
CA SER A 388 -2.89 -50.04 43.44
C SER A 388 -4.27 -50.18 44.12
N PRO A 389 -5.39 -50.21 43.38
CA PRO A 389 -6.70 -50.50 43.96
C PRO A 389 -6.75 -51.96 44.44
N HIS A 390 -7.66 -52.25 45.39
CA HIS A 390 -7.90 -53.60 45.93
C HIS A 390 -6.71 -54.25 46.64
N THR A 391 -5.78 -53.46 47.16
CA THR A 391 -4.73 -53.92 48.06
C THR A 391 -5.19 -53.88 49.51
N LEU A 392 -4.65 -54.78 50.35
CA LEU A 392 -5.02 -54.83 51.76
C LEU A 392 -4.53 -53.57 52.50
N PRO A 393 -5.22 -53.12 53.56
CA PRO A 393 -4.70 -52.06 54.42
C PRO A 393 -3.27 -52.37 54.91
N PHE A 394 -2.42 -51.36 54.96
CA PHE A 394 -1.00 -51.47 55.35
C PHE A 394 -0.10 -52.31 54.41
N THR A 395 -0.55 -52.68 53.20
CA THR A 395 0.30 -53.34 52.19
C THR A 395 1.50 -52.46 51.79
N PHE A 396 1.28 -51.15 51.68
CA PHE A 396 2.32 -50.17 51.42
C PHE A 396 2.41 -49.20 52.60
N THR A 397 3.28 -49.50 53.55
CA THR A 397 3.59 -48.64 54.71
C THR A 397 4.87 -47.86 54.47
N GLY A 398 4.78 -46.53 54.52
CA GLY A 398 5.94 -45.65 54.59
C GLY A 398 6.32 -45.37 56.05
N VAL A 399 7.60 -45.46 56.38
CA VAL A 399 8.15 -45.01 57.66
C VAL A 399 9.05 -43.83 57.36
N ASP A 400 8.69 -42.65 57.90
CA ASP A 400 9.56 -41.49 57.87
C ASP A 400 10.63 -41.64 58.95
N TYR A 401 11.84 -42.00 58.54
CA TYR A 401 12.98 -42.21 59.44
C TYR A 401 13.64 -40.90 59.88
N PHE A 402 13.47 -39.82 59.12
CA PHE A 402 14.20 -38.58 59.37
C PHE A 402 13.38 -37.58 60.17
N GLY A 403 12.03 -37.66 60.11
CA GLY A 403 11.17 -36.63 60.67
C GLY A 403 11.44 -35.26 60.01
N PRO A 404 10.90 -34.17 60.54
CA PRO A 404 11.16 -32.84 59.99
C PRO A 404 12.63 -32.48 60.10
N ILE A 405 13.30 -32.29 58.96
CA ILE A 405 14.70 -31.88 58.92
C ILE A 405 14.74 -30.38 59.23
N GLU A 406 15.42 -30.03 60.32
CA GLU A 406 15.67 -28.62 60.64
C GLU A 406 16.78 -28.07 59.73
N VAL A 407 16.41 -27.14 58.85
CA VAL A 407 17.37 -26.42 58.03
C VAL A 407 17.62 -25.02 58.59
N ALA A 408 18.88 -24.62 58.60
CA ALA A 408 19.26 -23.26 58.98
C ALA A 408 19.00 -22.31 57.80
N VAL A 409 18.06 -21.38 57.97
CA VAL A 409 17.83 -20.28 57.04
C VAL A 409 18.30 -18.99 57.73
N GLY A 410 19.53 -18.58 57.41
CA GLY A 410 20.18 -17.47 58.10
C GLY A 410 20.45 -17.79 59.58
N ARG A 411 19.88 -17.00 60.50
CA ARG A 411 20.03 -17.20 61.97
C ARG A 411 18.88 -18.00 62.60
N ARG A 412 17.91 -18.49 61.83
CA ARG A 412 16.75 -19.25 62.32
C ARG A 412 16.81 -20.69 61.82
N ARG A 413 16.19 -21.60 62.58
CA ARG A 413 15.94 -22.98 62.15
C ARG A 413 14.46 -23.11 61.77
N GLU A 414 14.20 -23.64 60.59
CA GLU A 414 12.85 -23.91 60.11
C GLU A 414 12.72 -25.39 59.77
N LYS A 415 11.52 -25.95 60.01
CA LYS A 415 11.19 -27.33 59.65
C LYS A 415 10.85 -27.36 58.15
N ARG A 416 11.54 -28.22 57.39
CA ARG A 416 11.27 -28.40 55.96
C ARG A 416 10.87 -29.81 55.61
#